data_AF-A0A382DYN5-F1
#
_entry.id   AF-A0A382DYN5-F1
#
_cell.length_a   1.000
_cell.length_b   1.000
_cell.length_c   1.000
_cell.angle_alpha   90.00
_cell.angle_beta   90.00
_cell.angle_gamma   90.00
#
_symmetry.space_group_name_H-M   'P 1'
#
loop_
_entity.id
_entity.type
_entity.pdbx_description
1 polymer ?
#
loop_
_entity_poly.entity_id
_entity_poly.type
_entity_poly.pdbx_seq_one_letter_code
_entity_poly.pdbx_strand_id
1 'polypeptide(L)'
;METSPCLLKTNHFQIMAGPETLKYFSPRPSWIRKKLGYPALFIGSTIAKIKVRGRWHLPKKGPFIVAANHFSYIDPPFFKYAIRKPINFLGASDQNIDWYFMWAPILYGFIPIDRTNLAPSTIKKAKKALKNGEILGIFPEGTSTSDSLRKAKNGAVFLSTVEKAQIVPMAIYGAETAWGDLFRGIRPRVNINIGKPFGPFEIKGNK
;
A
#
# COMPACT_ATOMS: atom_id res chain seq x y z
N MET A 1 -22.63 48.24 16.07
CA MET A 1 -23.59 47.46 15.27
C MET A 1 -23.00 47.33 13.88
N GLU A 2 -22.17 46.31 13.67
CA GLU A 2 -21.54 46.04 12.37
C GLU A 2 -22.34 44.96 11.64
N THR A 3 -22.87 45.32 10.48
CA THR A 3 -23.49 44.41 9.52
C THR A 3 -22.39 43.68 8.74
N SER A 4 -22.16 42.41 9.04
CA SER A 4 -21.29 41.53 8.25
C SER A 4 -22.09 40.88 7.10
N PRO A 5 -21.59 40.88 5.85
CA PRO A 5 -22.25 40.27 4.72
C PRO A 5 -22.04 38.74 4.69
N CYS A 6 -23.09 38.06 4.22
CA CYS A 6 -23.18 36.63 3.96
C CYS A 6 -22.07 36.17 2.99
N LEU A 7 -21.05 35.48 3.51
CA LEU A 7 -20.09 34.74 2.70
C LEU A 7 -20.65 33.35 2.39
N LEU A 8 -21.20 33.22 1.18
CA LEU A 8 -21.51 31.95 0.52
C LEU A 8 -20.24 31.09 0.47
N LYS A 9 -20.07 30.19 1.43
CA LYS A 9 -19.14 29.06 1.29
C LYS A 9 -19.73 28.11 0.25
N THR A 10 -19.13 28.12 -0.93
CA THR A 10 -19.35 27.13 -1.98
C THR A 10 -19.08 25.73 -1.41
N ASN A 11 -20.15 24.94 -1.28
CA ASN A 11 -20.08 23.51 -0.99
C ASN A 11 -19.41 22.80 -2.17
N HIS A 12 -18.08 22.69 -2.14
CA HIS A 12 -17.42 21.61 -2.86
C HIS A 12 -17.78 20.31 -2.16
N PHE A 13 -18.80 19.64 -2.70
CA PHE A 13 -19.15 18.25 -2.39
C PHE A 13 -18.00 17.33 -2.83
N GLN A 14 -16.91 17.33 -2.06
CA GLN A 14 -15.85 16.35 -2.21
C GLN A 14 -16.34 15.10 -1.50
N ILE A 15 -16.98 14.21 -2.26
CA ILE A 15 -17.38 12.89 -1.78
C ILE A 15 -16.06 12.19 -1.38
N MET A 16 -15.77 12.13 -0.09
CA MET A 16 -14.64 11.36 0.44
C MET A 16 -15.18 10.04 0.97
N ALA A 17 -14.49 8.93 0.65
CA ALA A 17 -14.71 7.69 1.38
C ALA A 17 -14.08 7.86 2.76
N GLY A 18 -14.91 8.20 3.75
CA GLY A 18 -14.48 8.42 5.13
C GLY A 18 -14.12 7.10 5.85
N PRO A 19 -13.55 7.20 7.07
CA PRO A 19 -13.04 6.07 7.84
C PRO A 19 -14.06 4.94 8.07
N GLU A 20 -15.34 5.31 8.19
CA GLU A 20 -16.46 4.38 8.36
C GLU A 20 -16.60 3.40 7.19
N THR A 21 -16.25 3.80 5.97
CA THR A 21 -16.35 2.93 4.79
C THR A 21 -15.17 1.95 4.67
N LEU A 22 -13.97 2.37 5.08
CA LEU A 22 -12.75 1.58 4.94
C LEU A 22 -12.66 0.44 5.95
N LYS A 23 -13.28 0.59 7.13
CA LYS A 23 -13.28 -0.40 8.21
C LYS A 23 -13.89 -1.75 7.80
N TYR A 24 -14.87 -1.72 6.90
CA TYR A 24 -15.59 -2.92 6.43
C TYR A 24 -15.04 -3.47 5.11
N PHE A 25 -14.01 -2.85 4.54
CA PHE A 25 -13.45 -3.30 3.29
C PHE A 25 -12.82 -4.70 3.46
N SER A 26 -13.12 -5.58 2.51
CA SER A 26 -12.51 -6.91 2.43
C SER A 26 -11.88 -7.10 1.05
N PRO A 27 -10.70 -7.73 0.98
CA PRO A 27 -10.02 -7.91 -0.28
C PRO A 27 -10.82 -8.82 -1.20
N ARG A 28 -10.99 -8.40 -2.46
CA ARG A 28 -11.58 -9.24 -3.51
C ARG A 28 -10.74 -10.52 -3.70
N PRO A 29 -11.35 -11.61 -4.20
CA PRO A 29 -10.63 -12.83 -4.55
C PRO A 29 -9.37 -12.57 -5.38
N SER A 30 -8.30 -13.33 -5.11
CA SER A 30 -6.97 -13.11 -5.71
C SER A 30 -6.97 -13.16 -7.24
N TRP A 31 -7.82 -13.98 -7.85
CA TRP A 31 -7.97 -14.08 -9.31
C TRP A 31 -8.57 -12.82 -9.93
N ILE A 32 -9.52 -12.15 -9.25
CA ILE A 32 -10.09 -10.86 -9.69
C ILE A 32 -9.01 -9.80 -9.67
N ARG A 33 -8.29 -9.66 -8.54
CA ARG A 33 -7.15 -8.74 -8.40
C ARG A 33 -6.02 -9.02 -9.39
N LYS A 34 -5.85 -10.28 -9.82
CA LYS A 34 -4.91 -10.66 -10.88
C LYS A 34 -5.37 -10.11 -12.23
N LYS A 35 -6.64 -10.32 -12.61
CA LYS A 35 -7.21 -9.83 -13.86
C LYS A 35 -7.21 -8.30 -13.94
N LEU A 36 -7.68 -7.63 -12.88
CA LEU A 36 -7.65 -6.16 -12.77
C LEU A 36 -6.23 -5.58 -12.81
N GLY A 37 -5.23 -6.40 -12.47
CA GLY A 37 -3.83 -6.02 -12.57
C GLY A 37 -3.37 -5.74 -14.00
N TYR A 38 -3.88 -6.43 -15.03
CA TYR A 38 -3.38 -6.26 -16.40
C TYR A 38 -3.71 -4.87 -16.99
N PRO A 39 -4.96 -4.36 -16.91
CA PRO A 39 -5.24 -2.99 -17.34
C PRO A 39 -4.44 -1.94 -16.57
N ALA A 40 -4.27 -2.11 -15.25
CA ALA A 40 -3.47 -1.19 -14.45
C ALA A 40 -1.98 -1.20 -14.83
N LEU A 41 -1.43 -2.36 -15.22
CA LEU A 41 -0.09 -2.46 -15.77
C LEU A 41 0.03 -1.72 -17.10
N PHE A 42 -0.96 -1.89 -17.98
CA PHE A 42 -0.99 -1.18 -19.26
C PHE A 42 -1.02 0.34 -19.04
N ILE A 43 -1.97 0.84 -18.26
CA ILE A 43 -2.09 2.27 -17.92
C ILE A 43 -0.80 2.79 -17.26
N GLY A 44 -0.28 2.09 -16.26
CA GLY A 44 0.97 2.49 -15.59
C GLY A 44 2.15 2.63 -16.55
N SER A 45 2.25 1.74 -17.55
CA SER A 45 3.32 1.78 -18.56
C SER A 45 3.16 2.91 -19.57
N THR A 46 1.94 3.39 -19.82
CA THR A 46 1.67 4.50 -20.74
C THR A 46 1.84 5.85 -20.03
N ILE A 47 1.34 5.99 -18.81
CA ILE A 47 1.37 7.29 -18.10
C ILE A 47 2.73 7.59 -17.46
N ALA A 48 3.48 6.58 -17.02
CA ALA A 48 4.74 6.77 -16.30
C ALA A 48 5.91 5.97 -16.90
N LYS A 49 7.13 6.50 -16.77
CA LYS A 49 8.38 5.80 -17.10
C LYS A 49 8.85 5.03 -15.87
N ILE A 50 8.35 3.80 -15.70
CA ILE A 50 8.61 2.97 -14.53
C ILE A 50 9.79 2.02 -14.78
N LYS A 51 10.89 2.17 -14.03
CA LYS A 51 12.05 1.27 -14.07
C LYS A 51 12.07 0.39 -12.83
N VAL A 52 11.94 -0.92 -13.02
CA VAL A 52 11.96 -1.89 -11.91
C VAL A 52 13.20 -2.77 -12.00
N ARG A 53 14.00 -2.81 -10.93
CA ARG A 53 15.18 -3.66 -10.78
C ARG A 53 14.95 -4.70 -9.69
N GLY A 54 15.61 -5.86 -9.81
CA GLY A 54 15.57 -6.88 -8.75
C GLY A 54 14.30 -7.73 -8.72
N ARG A 55 13.43 -7.67 -9.74
CA ARG A 55 12.17 -8.45 -9.74
C ARG A 55 12.40 -9.96 -9.61
N TRP A 56 13.56 -10.46 -10.05
CA TRP A 56 13.98 -11.85 -9.89
C TRP A 56 14.14 -12.29 -8.42
N HIS A 57 14.28 -11.34 -7.49
CA HIS A 57 14.32 -11.63 -6.06
C HIS A 57 12.95 -12.02 -5.49
N LEU A 58 11.85 -11.79 -6.21
CA LEU A 58 10.52 -12.15 -5.71
C LEU A 58 10.32 -13.67 -5.66
N PRO A 59 9.91 -14.25 -4.52
CA PRO A 59 9.55 -15.65 -4.44
C PRO A 59 8.48 -16.03 -5.47
N LYS A 60 8.57 -17.23 -6.06
CA LYS A 60 7.63 -17.71 -7.09
C LYS A 60 6.20 -17.82 -6.53
N LYS A 61 6.05 -18.29 -5.30
CA LYS A 61 4.78 -18.44 -4.58
C LYS A 61 4.86 -17.74 -3.21
N GLY A 62 3.70 -17.41 -2.63
CA GLY A 62 3.60 -16.92 -1.26
C GLY A 62 3.62 -18.05 -0.23
N PRO A 63 3.58 -17.71 1.07
CA PRO A 63 3.48 -16.34 1.58
C PRO A 63 4.83 -15.62 1.65
N PHE A 64 4.79 -14.32 1.40
CA PHE A 64 5.89 -13.41 1.73
C PHE A 64 5.35 -12.01 1.98
N ILE A 65 6.11 -11.24 2.74
CA ILE A 65 5.83 -9.85 3.09
C ILE A 65 6.73 -8.98 2.22
N VAL A 66 6.18 -7.98 1.55
CA VAL A 66 6.96 -6.97 0.85
C VAL A 66 6.91 -5.69 1.67
N ALA A 67 8.06 -5.25 2.17
CA ALA A 67 8.19 -4.03 2.97
C ALA A 67 8.80 -2.92 2.10
N ALA A 68 8.08 -1.80 1.95
CA ALA A 68 8.56 -0.66 1.17
C ALA A 68 8.49 0.65 1.95
N ASN A 69 9.33 1.62 1.58
CA ASN A 69 9.19 3.01 2.03
C ASN A 69 7.87 3.62 1.52
N HIS A 70 7.38 4.68 2.18
CA HIS A 70 6.13 5.34 1.81
C HIS A 70 6.23 6.86 1.78
N PHE A 71 6.55 7.42 0.63
CA PHE A 71 6.72 8.87 0.44
C PHE A 71 5.51 9.53 -0.22
N SER A 72 4.69 8.76 -0.96
CA SER A 72 3.59 9.30 -1.74
C SER A 72 2.32 8.46 -1.62
N TYR A 73 1.16 9.12 -1.64
CA TYR A 73 -0.15 8.44 -1.68
C TYR A 73 -0.32 7.52 -2.89
N ILE A 74 0.43 7.77 -3.98
CA ILE A 74 0.42 6.96 -5.20
C ILE A 74 1.49 5.86 -5.23
N ASP A 75 2.19 5.60 -4.12
CA ASP A 75 3.10 4.46 -4.01
C ASP A 75 2.41 3.10 -4.21
N PRO A 76 1.20 2.81 -3.68
CA PRO A 76 0.61 1.48 -3.78
C PRO A 76 0.33 1.00 -5.22
N PRO A 77 -0.12 1.85 -6.16
CA PRO A 77 -0.14 1.50 -7.59
C PRO A 77 1.22 1.09 -8.16
N PHE A 78 2.29 1.84 -7.88
CA PHE A 78 3.65 1.52 -8.37
C PHE A 78 4.20 0.25 -7.72
N PHE A 79 3.92 0.07 -6.43
CA PHE A 79 4.20 -1.16 -5.69
C PHE A 79 3.55 -2.35 -6.40
N LYS A 80 2.24 -2.27 -6.68
CA LYS A 80 1.49 -3.32 -7.37
C LYS A 80 2.06 -3.58 -8.78
N TYR A 81 2.44 -2.53 -9.51
CA TYR A 81 3.08 -2.60 -10.81
C TYR A 81 4.41 -3.37 -10.77
N ALA A 82 5.22 -3.14 -9.73
CA ALA A 82 6.50 -3.81 -9.55
C ALA A 82 6.35 -5.32 -9.31
N ILE A 83 5.42 -5.69 -8.43
CA ILE A 83 5.21 -7.06 -7.95
C ILE A 83 4.47 -7.94 -8.97
N ARG A 84 3.51 -7.39 -9.73
CA ARG A 84 2.72 -8.12 -10.75
C ARG A 84 1.97 -9.36 -10.23
N LYS A 85 1.74 -9.45 -8.91
CA LYS A 85 0.98 -10.53 -8.24
C LYS A 85 -0.12 -9.93 -7.35
N PRO A 86 -1.22 -10.65 -7.08
CA PRO A 86 -2.23 -10.20 -6.11
C PRO A 86 -1.57 -9.95 -4.76
N ILE A 87 -1.84 -8.78 -4.17
CA ILE A 87 -1.25 -8.35 -2.89
C ILE A 87 -2.36 -7.76 -2.01
N ASN A 88 -2.22 -7.93 -0.70
CA ASN A 88 -3.03 -7.24 0.30
C ASN A 88 -2.16 -6.21 1.00
N PHE A 89 -2.56 -4.95 1.01
CA PHE A 89 -1.89 -3.91 1.78
C PHE A 89 -2.49 -3.83 3.18
N LEU A 90 -1.61 -3.70 4.16
CA LEU A 90 -1.98 -3.18 5.46
C LEU A 90 -2.00 -1.65 5.38
N GLY A 91 -3.18 -1.06 5.53
CA GLY A 91 -3.37 0.38 5.40
C GLY A 91 -4.21 0.96 6.54
N ALA A 92 -4.03 2.25 6.82
CA ALA A 92 -4.75 2.95 7.88
C ALA A 92 -6.26 2.92 7.60
N SER A 93 -7.08 2.58 8.59
CA SER A 93 -8.55 2.71 8.47
C SER A 93 -9.03 4.15 8.65
N ASP A 94 -8.23 4.99 9.29
CA ASP A 94 -8.48 6.40 9.58
C ASP A 94 -8.10 7.34 8.42
N GLN A 95 -7.55 6.81 7.33
CA GLN A 95 -7.21 7.62 6.17
C GLN A 95 -8.48 8.08 5.42
N ASN A 96 -8.56 9.36 5.09
CA ASN A 96 -9.54 9.84 4.12
C ASN A 96 -9.03 9.54 2.72
N ILE A 97 -9.79 8.77 1.96
CA ILE A 97 -9.50 8.51 0.54
C ILE A 97 -10.48 9.34 -0.28
N ASP A 98 -9.95 10.23 -1.11
CA ASP A 98 -10.78 10.93 -2.09
C ASP A 98 -11.51 9.93 -2.99
N TRP A 99 -12.75 10.21 -3.39
CA TRP A 99 -13.53 9.28 -4.21
C TRP A 99 -12.79 8.79 -5.47
N TYR A 100 -11.99 9.65 -6.09
CA TYR A 100 -11.24 9.33 -7.29
C TYR A 100 -10.04 8.39 -7.05
N PHE A 101 -9.74 8.04 -5.79
CA PHE A 101 -8.78 7.00 -5.40
C PHE A 101 -9.46 5.70 -4.93
N MET A 102 -10.79 5.62 -4.91
CA MET A 102 -11.52 4.41 -4.48
C MET A 102 -11.27 3.18 -5.38
N TRP A 103 -10.75 3.36 -6.59
CA TRP A 103 -10.31 2.24 -7.43
C TRP A 103 -9.10 1.51 -6.84
N ALA A 104 -8.32 2.13 -5.97
CA ALA A 104 -7.06 1.59 -5.49
C ALA A 104 -7.27 0.37 -4.56
N PRO A 105 -8.14 0.43 -3.53
CA PRO A 105 -8.56 -0.76 -2.77
C PRO A 105 -9.28 -1.84 -3.58
N ILE A 106 -9.77 -1.53 -4.78
CA ILE A 106 -10.37 -2.52 -5.69
C ILE A 106 -9.26 -3.26 -6.46
N LEU A 107 -8.23 -2.53 -6.88
CA LEU A 107 -7.10 -3.04 -7.65
C LEU A 107 -6.16 -3.94 -6.82
N TYR A 108 -5.91 -3.56 -5.57
CA TYR A 108 -5.15 -4.34 -4.60
C TYR A 108 -5.99 -4.64 -3.37
N GLY A 109 -5.71 -5.72 -2.67
CA GLY A 109 -6.42 -6.02 -1.43
C GLY A 109 -6.09 -4.98 -0.37
N PHE A 110 -7.06 -4.66 0.48
CA PHE A 110 -6.88 -3.71 1.57
C PHE A 110 -7.30 -4.36 2.89
N ILE A 111 -6.39 -4.39 3.85
CA ILE A 111 -6.64 -4.84 5.22
C ILE A 111 -6.57 -3.60 6.11
N PRO A 112 -7.72 -3.10 6.60
CA PRO A 112 -7.77 -1.91 7.43
C PRO A 112 -7.06 -2.13 8.77
N ILE A 113 -6.24 -1.17 9.18
CA ILE A 113 -5.51 -1.10 10.44
C ILE A 113 -5.86 0.21 11.15
N ASP A 114 -6.32 0.11 12.39
CA ASP A 114 -6.31 1.26 13.29
C ASP A 114 -4.87 1.44 13.82
N ARG A 115 -4.25 2.57 13.48
CA ARG A 115 -2.88 2.91 13.87
C ARG A 115 -2.75 3.34 15.33
N THR A 116 -3.85 3.79 15.93
CA THR A 116 -3.92 4.26 17.32
C THR A 116 -4.18 3.11 18.27
N ASN A 117 -5.14 2.24 17.93
CA ASN A 117 -5.52 1.07 18.70
C ASN A 117 -5.34 -0.17 17.84
N LEU A 118 -4.14 -0.76 17.87
CA LEU A 118 -3.83 -1.93 17.05
C LEU A 118 -4.63 -3.15 17.52
N ALA A 119 -5.85 -3.29 16.99
CA ALA A 119 -6.78 -4.31 17.44
C ALA A 119 -6.24 -5.73 17.12
N PRO A 120 -6.42 -6.71 18.01
CA PRO A 120 -6.05 -8.11 17.75
C PRO A 120 -6.68 -8.67 16.46
N SER A 121 -7.86 -8.17 16.08
CA SER A 121 -8.57 -8.52 14.86
C SER A 121 -7.79 -8.16 13.58
N THR A 122 -7.04 -7.07 13.58
CA THR A 122 -6.20 -6.63 12.46
C THR A 122 -5.03 -7.58 12.24
N ILE A 123 -4.32 -7.92 13.31
CA ILE A 123 -3.24 -8.91 13.28
C ILE A 123 -3.80 -10.25 12.79
N LYS A 124 -4.98 -10.67 13.27
CA LYS A 124 -5.65 -11.90 12.84
C LYS A 124 -5.93 -11.92 11.34
N LYS A 125 -6.37 -10.80 10.75
CA LYS A 125 -6.60 -10.69 9.28
C LYS A 125 -5.29 -10.81 8.49
N ALA A 126 -4.23 -10.11 8.92
CA ALA A 126 -2.92 -10.19 8.27
C ALA A 126 -2.34 -11.61 8.33
N LYS A 127 -2.41 -12.25 9.51
CA LYS A 127 -2.02 -13.65 9.71
C LYS A 127 -2.83 -14.58 8.81
N LYS A 128 -4.15 -14.43 8.73
CA LYS A 128 -5.02 -15.23 7.84
C LYS A 128 -4.60 -15.11 6.38
N ALA A 129 -4.29 -13.92 5.89
CA ALA A 129 -3.81 -13.72 4.52
C ALA A 129 -2.50 -14.48 4.25
N LEU A 130 -1.52 -14.39 5.17
CA LEU A 130 -0.26 -15.13 5.06
C LEU A 130 -0.47 -16.65 5.14
N LYS A 131 -1.32 -17.15 6.04
CA LYS A 131 -1.69 -18.58 6.11
C LYS A 131 -2.31 -19.10 4.82
N ASN A 132 -3.05 -18.26 4.11
CA ASN A 132 -3.64 -18.59 2.82
C ASN A 132 -2.63 -18.52 1.66
N GLY A 133 -1.34 -18.32 1.93
CA GLY A 133 -0.28 -18.19 0.92
C GLY A 133 -0.33 -16.88 0.14
N GLU A 134 -1.06 -15.87 0.63
CA GLU A 134 -1.14 -14.56 -0.03
C GLU A 134 0.09 -13.69 0.26
N ILE A 135 0.26 -12.65 -0.56
CA ILE A 135 1.34 -11.67 -0.42
C ILE A 135 0.82 -10.49 0.38
N LEU A 136 1.60 -10.06 1.36
CA LEU A 136 1.28 -8.90 2.20
C LEU A 136 2.21 -7.73 1.84
N GLY A 137 1.64 -6.59 1.49
CA GLY A 137 2.35 -5.33 1.33
C GLY A 137 2.27 -4.53 2.62
N ILE A 138 3.41 -4.04 3.09
CA ILE A 138 3.51 -3.22 4.30
C ILE A 138 4.41 -2.02 4.06
N PHE A 139 3.98 -0.88 4.57
CA PHE A 139 4.78 0.33 4.70
C PHE A 139 5.17 0.46 6.18
N PRO A 140 6.39 0.04 6.58
CA PRO A 140 6.72 -0.14 7.98
C PRO A 140 6.80 1.18 8.76
N GLU A 141 6.89 2.32 8.08
CA GLU A 141 6.85 3.66 8.66
C GLU A 141 5.47 3.98 9.27
N GLY A 142 4.40 3.39 8.71
CA GLY A 142 3.04 3.54 9.22
C GLY A 142 2.42 4.92 8.99
N THR A 143 2.95 5.73 8.07
CA THR A 143 2.28 6.90 7.48
C THR A 143 2.72 7.09 6.04
N SER A 144 1.85 7.65 5.21
CA SER A 144 2.21 8.28 3.93
C SER A 144 2.75 9.68 4.19
N THR A 145 3.44 10.28 3.21
CA THR A 145 3.89 11.68 3.21
C THR A 145 4.93 12.03 4.28
N SER A 146 6.19 11.68 3.99
CA SER A 146 7.36 12.24 4.65
C SER A 146 8.47 12.44 3.63
N ASP A 147 9.26 13.51 3.78
CA ASP A 147 10.40 13.81 2.91
C ASP A 147 11.65 12.97 3.25
N SER A 148 11.58 12.13 4.29
CA SER A 148 12.70 11.29 4.74
C SER A 148 12.22 9.94 5.24
N LEU A 149 13.14 8.97 5.24
CA LEU A 149 12.88 7.64 5.79
C LEU A 149 12.67 7.71 7.30
N ARG A 150 11.53 7.20 7.77
CA ARG A 150 11.24 7.10 9.20
C ARG A 150 11.66 5.74 9.76
N LYS A 151 11.77 5.69 11.09
CA LYS A 151 12.02 4.45 11.82
C LYS A 151 10.90 3.43 11.52
N ALA A 152 11.31 2.26 11.02
CA ALA A 152 10.40 1.15 10.78
C ALA A 152 9.78 0.64 12.09
N LYS A 153 8.48 0.38 12.08
CA LYS A 153 7.76 -0.33 13.15
C LYS A 153 7.98 -1.84 13.02
N ASN A 154 7.83 -2.57 14.14
CA ASN A 154 8.15 -3.99 14.23
C ASN A 154 7.12 -4.94 13.58
N GLY A 155 6.01 -4.43 13.04
CA GLY A 155 4.89 -5.25 12.54
C GLY A 155 5.29 -6.23 11.43
N ALA A 156 6.16 -5.82 10.50
CA ALA A 156 6.64 -6.69 9.42
C ALA A 156 7.46 -7.88 9.98
N VAL A 157 8.36 -7.60 10.92
CA VAL A 157 9.20 -8.61 11.57
C VAL A 157 8.36 -9.57 12.39
N PHE A 158 7.42 -9.04 13.19
CA PHE A 158 6.48 -9.86 13.97
C PHE A 158 5.69 -10.85 13.09
N LEU A 159 5.09 -10.37 12.00
CA LEU A 159 4.34 -11.22 11.08
C LEU A 159 5.24 -12.23 10.36
N SER A 160 6.45 -11.83 9.97
CA SER A 160 7.46 -12.71 9.39
C SER A 160 7.79 -13.87 10.31
N THR A 161 8.01 -13.61 11.60
CA THR A 161 8.35 -14.66 12.56
C THR A 161 7.18 -15.60 12.81
N VAL A 162 5.99 -15.05 13.10
CA VAL A 162 4.84 -15.85 13.54
C VAL A 162 4.25 -16.70 12.41
N GLU A 163 4.29 -16.21 11.17
CA GLU A 163 3.74 -16.92 10.00
C GLU A 163 4.83 -17.51 9.10
N LYS A 164 6.09 -17.51 9.55
CA LYS A 164 7.25 -18.04 8.81
C LYS A 164 7.34 -17.52 7.37
N ALA A 165 7.00 -16.26 7.17
CA ALA A 165 7.01 -15.59 5.87
C ALA A 165 8.30 -14.78 5.67
N GLN A 166 8.95 -14.90 4.51
CA GLN A 166 10.11 -14.09 4.17
C GLN A 166 9.72 -12.61 3.99
N ILE A 167 10.63 -11.70 4.30
CA ILE A 167 10.49 -10.27 3.99
C ILE A 167 11.30 -9.95 2.74
N VAL A 168 10.65 -9.34 1.75
CA VAL A 168 11.27 -8.79 0.56
C VAL A 168 11.33 -7.27 0.72
N PRO A 169 12.51 -6.66 0.84
CA PRO A 169 12.64 -5.21 0.90
C PRO A 169 12.43 -4.62 -0.49
N MET A 170 11.75 -3.48 -0.56
CA MET A 170 11.54 -2.74 -1.79
C MET A 170 11.69 -1.24 -1.54
N ALA A 171 12.32 -0.53 -2.47
CA ALA A 171 12.40 0.93 -2.45
C ALA A 171 11.65 1.52 -3.64
N ILE A 172 10.88 2.58 -3.43
CA ILE A 172 10.16 3.36 -4.44
C ILE A 172 10.62 4.82 -4.33
N TYR A 173 11.01 5.43 -5.45
CA TYR A 173 11.44 6.84 -5.49
C TYR A 173 11.09 7.49 -6.84
N GLY A 174 10.84 8.80 -6.83
CA GLY A 174 10.31 9.56 -7.98
C GLY A 174 8.78 9.53 -8.08
N ALA A 175 8.09 8.96 -7.08
CA ALA A 175 6.62 8.89 -7.04
C ALA A 175 6.01 10.12 -6.34
N GLU A 176 6.80 10.87 -5.59
CA GLU A 176 6.44 12.10 -4.89
C GLU A 176 5.98 13.22 -5.84
N THR A 177 6.62 13.37 -7.00
CA THR A 177 6.22 14.37 -8.02
C THR A 177 5.23 13.84 -9.05
N ALA A 178 4.94 12.53 -9.04
CA ALA A 178 4.38 11.88 -10.21
C ALA A 178 2.95 12.34 -10.57
N TRP A 179 2.14 12.75 -9.60
CA TRP A 179 0.81 13.31 -9.84
C TRP A 179 0.88 14.71 -10.47
N GLY A 180 1.77 15.56 -9.96
CA GLY A 180 2.00 16.91 -10.48
C GLY A 180 2.58 16.90 -11.89
N ASP A 181 3.54 16.00 -12.15
CA ASP A 181 4.10 15.81 -13.48
C ASP A 181 3.02 15.38 -14.49
N LEU A 182 2.14 14.44 -14.10
CA LEU A 182 1.07 13.95 -14.96
C LEU A 182 0.09 15.06 -15.37
N PHE A 183 -0.30 15.95 -14.44
CA PHE A 183 -1.16 17.09 -14.76
C PHE A 183 -0.48 18.15 -15.63
N ARG A 184 0.85 18.22 -15.60
CA ARG A 184 1.65 19.08 -16.50
C ARG A 184 1.89 18.44 -17.88
N GLY A 185 1.33 17.25 -18.14
CA GLY A 185 1.59 16.48 -19.36
C GLY A 185 2.99 15.88 -19.43
N ILE A 186 3.73 15.89 -18.32
CA ILE A 186 5.07 15.33 -18.22
C ILE A 186 4.94 13.88 -17.75
N ARG A 187 5.55 12.93 -18.47
CA ARG A 187 5.56 11.52 -18.03
C ARG A 187 6.50 11.35 -16.83
N PRO A 188 5.98 11.06 -15.62
CA PRO A 188 6.82 10.94 -14.42
C PRO A 188 7.78 9.76 -14.52
N ARG A 189 8.91 9.87 -13.82
CA ARG A 189 9.93 8.81 -13.76
C ARG A 189 9.94 8.18 -12.39
N VAL A 190 9.49 6.93 -12.31
CA VAL A 190 9.45 6.19 -11.05
C VAL A 190 10.44 5.03 -11.13
N ASN A 191 11.29 4.93 -10.12
CA ASN A 191 12.25 3.84 -10.01
C ASN A 191 11.90 2.98 -8.81
N ILE A 192 12.02 1.68 -9.01
CA ILE A 192 11.68 0.68 -8.00
C ILE A 192 12.79 -0.35 -7.93
N ASN A 193 13.35 -0.54 -6.73
CA ASN A 193 14.41 -1.51 -6.48
C ASN A 193 13.89 -2.58 -5.51
N ILE A 194 13.91 -3.84 -5.93
CA ILE A 194 13.51 -4.98 -5.11
C ILE A 194 14.79 -5.69 -4.64
N GLY A 195 14.99 -5.77 -3.33
CA GLY A 195 16.15 -6.42 -2.73
C GLY A 195 15.95 -7.92 -2.52
N LYS A 196 17.02 -8.60 -2.09
CA LYS A 196 17.00 -10.03 -1.77
C LYS A 196 16.06 -10.29 -0.58
N PRO A 197 15.25 -11.37 -0.62
CA PRO A 197 14.44 -11.74 0.54
C PRO A 197 15.31 -12.14 1.72
N PHE A 198 14.83 -11.88 2.93
CA PHE A 198 15.48 -12.29 4.18
C PHE A 198 14.45 -12.83 5.18
N GLY A 199 14.94 -13.51 6.21
CA GLY A 199 14.11 -14.31 7.10
C GLY A 199 13.60 -15.61 6.44
N PRO A 200 12.53 -16.24 6.97
CA PRO A 200 11.76 -15.81 8.14
C PRO A 200 12.63 -15.77 9.40
N PHE A 201 12.29 -14.86 10.31
CA PHE A 201 13.01 -14.76 11.57
C PHE A 201 12.54 -15.82 12.57
N GLU A 202 13.43 -16.23 13.44
CA GLU A 202 13.12 -17.15 14.54
C GLU A 202 13.25 -16.40 15.85
N ILE A 203 12.21 -16.46 16.68
CA ILE A 203 12.31 -16.02 18.07
C ILE A 203 12.85 -17.22 18.85
N LYS A 204 14.06 -17.10 19.39
CA LYS A 204 14.54 -18.03 20.42
C LYS A 204 13.90 -17.62 21.75
N GLY A 205 12.95 -18.41 22.22
CA GLY A 205 12.28 -18.25 23.51
C GLY A 205 11.26 -19.37 23.72
N ASN A 206 11.26 -19.98 24.91
CA ASN A 206 10.22 -20.95 25.27
C ASN A 206 8.87 -20.22 25.33
N LYS A 207 7.84 -20.87 24.81
CA LYS A 207 6.44 -20.42 24.87
C LYS A 207 5.99 -20.15 26.30
#